data_AF-A0AB33JD07-F1
#
_entry.id   AF-A0AB33JD07-F1
#
_cell.length_a   1.000
_cell.length_b   1.000
_cell.length_c   1.000
_cell.angle_alpha   90.00
_cell.angle_beta   90.00
_cell.angle_gamma   90.00
#
_symmetry.space_group_name_H-M   'P 1'
#
loop_
_entity.id
_entity.type
_entity.pdbx_description
1 polymer ?
#
loop_
_entity_poly.entity_id
_entity_poly.type
_entity_poly.pdbx_seq_one_letter_code
_entity_poly.pdbx_strand_id
1 'polypeptide(L)'
;MYSVKEKLYHFRQLTNPLAVEADLALLHEKNPQSTDFTRFDLAPQKNAEDILFALLDVADHDDIVRNRREFFSKQEVDDELPIDKANSTVDAQGSDVLNSTPVENSVENSTENKGNKASKKSPIPKKKKKSTLK
;
A
#
# COMPACT_ATOMS: atom_id res chain seq x y z
N MET A 1 11.58 7.38 1.78
CA MET A 1 11.38 6.26 0.84
C MET A 1 12.01 5.00 1.41
N TYR A 2 11.25 3.91 1.46
CA TYR A 2 11.63 2.68 2.17
C TYR A 2 12.73 1.88 1.48
N SER A 3 13.59 1.20 2.25
CA SER A 3 14.43 0.13 1.70
C SER A 3 13.57 -1.03 1.20
N VAL A 4 14.13 -1.92 0.38
CA VAL A 4 13.40 -3.10 -0.16
C VAL A 4 12.78 -3.95 0.96
N LYS A 5 13.49 -4.11 2.08
CA LYS A 5 13.00 -4.90 3.22
C LYS A 5 11.85 -4.21 3.94
N GLU A 6 11.99 -2.90 4.20
CA GLU A 6 10.94 -2.10 4.84
C GLU A 6 9.71 -1.99 3.95
N LYS A 7 9.90 -1.80 2.64
CA LYS A 7 8.80 -1.76 1.67
C LYS A 7 7.99 -3.05 1.71
N LEU A 8 8.66 -4.20 1.76
CA LEU A 8 7.97 -5.49 1.88
C LEU A 8 7.27 -5.66 3.23
N TYR A 9 7.84 -5.12 4.32
CA TYR A 9 7.19 -5.11 5.62
C TYR A 9 5.90 -4.28 5.59
N HIS A 10 5.95 -3.04 5.11
CA HIS A 10 4.77 -2.17 5.01
C HIS A 10 3.73 -2.71 4.04
N PHE A 11 4.16 -3.27 2.89
CA PHE A 11 3.26 -3.92 1.94
C PHE A 11 2.41 -5.00 2.61
N ARG A 12 3.03 -5.90 3.39
CA ARG A 12 2.32 -6.98 4.09
C ARG A 12 1.30 -6.46 5.12
N GLN A 13 1.64 -5.37 5.83
CA GLN A 13 0.74 -4.74 6.79
C GLN A 13 -0.45 -4.04 6.11
N LEU A 14 -0.22 -3.48 4.92
CA LEU A 14 -1.20 -2.70 4.17
C LEU A 14 -1.97 -3.51 3.12
N THR A 15 -1.70 -4.81 2.96
CA THR A 15 -2.35 -5.61 1.92
C THR A 15 -3.86 -5.68 2.17
N ASN A 16 -4.63 -4.99 1.34
CA ASN A 16 -6.09 -5.00 1.38
C ASN A 16 -6.64 -4.62 -0.02
N PRO A 17 -7.22 -5.56 -0.78
CA PRO A 17 -7.71 -5.29 -2.13
C PRO A 17 -8.92 -4.33 -2.15
N LEU A 18 -9.69 -4.24 -1.07
CA LEU A 18 -10.84 -3.34 -1.00
C LEU A 18 -10.43 -1.86 -0.97
N ALA A 19 -9.19 -1.57 -0.58
CA ALA A 19 -8.66 -0.21 -0.51
C ALA A 19 -8.07 0.28 -1.82
N VAL A 20 -8.13 -0.51 -2.90
CA VAL A 20 -7.42 -0.18 -4.15
C VAL A 20 -7.89 1.11 -4.79
N GLU A 21 -9.16 1.49 -4.67
CA GLU A 21 -9.66 2.75 -5.22
C GLU A 21 -9.08 3.95 -4.46
N ALA A 22 -8.99 3.84 -3.13
CA ALA A 22 -8.36 4.85 -2.29
C ALA A 22 -6.86 4.99 -2.62
N ASP A 23 -6.17 3.86 -2.77
CA ASP A 23 -4.75 3.81 -3.07
C ASP A 23 -4.45 4.34 -4.49
N LEU A 24 -5.30 4.01 -5.47
CA LEU A 24 -5.18 4.48 -6.85
C LEU A 24 -5.39 5.99 -6.93
N ALA A 25 -6.41 6.52 -6.25
CA ALA A 25 -6.64 7.97 -6.19
C ALA A 25 -5.45 8.71 -5.54
N LEU A 26 -4.90 8.18 -4.45
CA LEU A 26 -3.72 8.77 -3.81
C LEU A 26 -2.48 8.67 -4.70
N LEU A 27 -2.33 7.59 -5.48
CA LEU A 27 -1.23 7.43 -6.41
C LEU A 27 -1.29 8.46 -7.55
N HIS A 28 -2.49 8.77 -8.06
CA HIS A 28 -2.69 9.87 -9.02
C HIS A 28 -2.26 11.22 -8.43
N GLU A 29 -2.55 11.48 -7.16
CA GLU A 29 -2.15 12.72 -6.48
C GLU A 29 -0.63 12.80 -6.24
N LYS A 30 -0.02 11.73 -5.73
CA LYS A 30 1.39 11.73 -5.32
C LYS A 30 2.36 11.49 -6.49
N ASN A 31 1.93 10.79 -7.54
CA ASN A 31 2.77 10.46 -8.69
C ASN A 31 2.01 10.53 -10.03
N PRO A 32 1.54 11.72 -10.46
CA PRO A 32 0.76 11.88 -11.69
C PRO A 32 1.52 11.54 -12.99
N GLN A 33 2.84 11.34 -12.90
CA GLN A 33 3.70 10.98 -14.04
C GLN A 33 3.91 9.47 -14.19
N SER A 34 3.27 8.64 -13.36
CA SER A 34 3.37 7.19 -13.47
C SER A 34 2.86 6.70 -14.82
N THR A 35 3.62 5.83 -15.49
CA THR A 35 3.21 5.25 -16.77
C THR A 35 2.22 4.09 -16.61
N ASP A 36 2.03 3.58 -15.39
CA ASP A 36 1.21 2.40 -15.12
C ASP A 36 -0.30 2.69 -15.00
N PHE A 37 -0.72 3.96 -15.02
CA PHE A 37 -2.13 4.33 -14.85
C PHE A 37 -3.06 3.69 -15.89
N THR A 38 -2.63 3.55 -17.15
CA THR A 38 -3.41 2.84 -18.18
C THR A 38 -3.80 1.43 -17.74
N ARG A 39 -2.91 0.72 -17.02
CA ARG A 39 -3.16 -0.63 -16.50
C ARG A 39 -4.01 -0.58 -15.23
N PHE A 40 -3.70 0.36 -14.34
CA PHE A 40 -4.36 0.49 -13.05
C PHE A 40 -5.82 0.93 -13.19
N ASP A 41 -6.10 1.94 -14.02
CA ASP A 41 -7.45 2.46 -14.26
C ASP A 41 -8.35 1.43 -14.98
N LEU A 42 -7.77 0.59 -15.84
CA LEU A 42 -8.54 -0.44 -16.57
C LEU A 42 -8.99 -1.60 -15.67
N ALA A 43 -8.17 -1.97 -14.68
CA ALA A 43 -8.43 -3.13 -13.84
C ALA A 43 -7.82 -2.95 -12.44
N PRO A 44 -8.32 -2.01 -11.62
CA PRO A 44 -7.69 -1.65 -10.34
C PRO A 44 -7.59 -2.86 -9.41
N GLN A 45 -8.68 -3.61 -9.25
CA GLN A 45 -8.76 -4.80 -8.39
C GLN A 45 -7.71 -5.88 -8.71
N LYS A 46 -7.36 -6.06 -10.00
CA LYS A 46 -6.34 -7.04 -10.41
C LYS A 46 -4.91 -6.55 -10.15
N ASN A 47 -4.74 -5.25 -9.99
CA ASN A 47 -3.46 -4.58 -9.79
C ASN A 47 -3.32 -4.02 -8.37
N ALA A 48 -4.18 -4.40 -7.42
CA ALA A 48 -4.19 -3.82 -6.07
C ALA A 48 -2.82 -3.90 -5.38
N GLU A 49 -2.13 -5.03 -5.52
CA GLU A 49 -0.78 -5.20 -4.96
C GLU A 49 0.26 -4.31 -5.67
N ASP A 50 0.21 -4.22 -6.99
CA ASP A 50 1.12 -3.39 -7.79
C ASP A 50 0.92 -1.90 -7.49
N ILE A 51 -0.34 -1.46 -7.37
CA ILE A 51 -0.72 -0.09 -7.01
C ILE A 51 -0.17 0.24 -5.62
N LEU A 52 -0.37 -0.65 -4.64
CA LEU A 52 0.17 -0.47 -3.29
C LEU A 52 1.71 -0.44 -3.29
N PHE A 53 2.36 -1.28 -4.11
CA PHE A 53 3.81 -1.26 -4.25
C PHE A 53 4.31 0.06 -4.86
N ALA A 54 3.67 0.56 -5.91
CA ALA A 54 4.02 1.85 -6.51
C ALA A 54 3.77 3.01 -5.54
N LEU A 55 2.71 2.93 -4.74
CA LEU A 55 2.38 3.94 -3.74
C LEU A 55 3.43 4.01 -2.63
N LEU A 56 3.96 2.86 -2.17
CA LEU A 56 5.04 2.82 -1.17
C LEU A 56 6.38 3.39 -1.67
N ASP A 57 6.52 3.68 -2.98
CA ASP A 57 7.67 4.44 -3.50
C ASP A 57 7.53 5.95 -3.27
N VAL A 58 6.31 6.45 -3.06
CA VAL A 58 5.99 7.89 -3.04
C VAL A 58 5.19 8.34 -1.81
N ALA A 59 4.74 7.41 -0.97
CA ALA A 59 3.97 7.69 0.25
C ALA A 59 4.42 6.79 1.42
N ASP A 60 4.33 7.34 2.63
CA ASP A 60 4.63 6.62 3.86
C ASP A 60 3.41 5.79 4.33
N HIS A 61 3.67 4.80 5.18
CA HIS A 61 2.64 3.91 5.73
C HIS A 61 1.47 4.68 6.36
N ASP A 62 1.77 5.67 7.21
CA ASP A 62 0.75 6.43 7.93
C ASP A 62 -0.11 7.28 6.99
N ASP A 63 0.47 7.80 5.91
CA ASP A 63 -0.26 8.55 4.89
C ASP A 63 -1.27 7.65 4.16
N ILE A 64 -0.86 6.42 3.82
CA ILE A 64 -1.73 5.44 3.17
C ILE A 64 -2.88 5.06 4.11
N VAL A 65 -2.60 4.77 5.39
CA VAL A 65 -3.63 4.44 6.38
C VAL A 65 -4.64 5.58 6.54
N ARG A 66 -4.15 6.82 6.66
CA ARG A 66 -5.00 8.01 6.79
C ARG A 66 -5.90 8.19 5.58
N ASN A 67 -5.33 8.14 4.38
CA ASN A 67 -6.08 8.29 3.13
C ASN A 67 -7.18 7.24 3.00
N ARG A 68 -6.88 5.96 3.30
CA ARG A 68 -7.89 4.90 3.27
C ARG A 68 -9.04 5.19 4.21
N ARG A 69 -8.76 5.59 5.46
CA ARG A 69 -9.80 5.96 6.43
C ARG A 69 -10.69 7.09 5.89
N GLU A 70 -10.08 8.15 5.37
CA GLU A 70 -10.83 9.27 4.81
C GLU A 70 -11.65 8.89 3.57
N PHE A 71 -11.13 8.02 2.72
CA PHE A 71 -11.82 7.56 1.52
C PHE A 71 -13.07 6.73 1.87
N PHE A 72 -12.97 5.80 2.81
CA PHE A 72 -14.11 5.01 3.26
C PHE A 72 -15.15 5.85 4.00
N SER A 73 -14.72 6.78 4.87
CA SER A 73 -15.64 7.70 5.53
C SER A 73 -16.38 8.63 4.56
N LYS A 74 -15.77 8.97 3.42
CA LYS A 74 -16.45 9.77 2.36
C LYS A 74 -17.48 8.94 1.59
N GLN A 75 -17.20 7.66 1.32
CA GLN A 75 -18.16 6.78 0.64
C GLN A 75 -19.41 6.54 1.48
N GLU A 76 -19.27 6.31 2.79
CA GLU A 76 -20.42 6.12 3.70
C GLU A 76 -21.37 7.34 3.71
N VAL A 77 -20.84 8.56 3.54
CA VAL A 77 -21.65 9.79 3.50
C VAL A 77 -22.34 9.97 2.13
N ASP A 78 -21.71 9.54 1.04
CA ASP A 78 -22.24 9.69 -0.32
C ASP A 78 -23.34 8.65 -0.63
N ASP A 79 -23.26 7.47 -0.01
CA ASP A 79 -24.28 6.41 -0.10
C ASP A 79 -25.56 6.74 0.72
N GLU A 80 -25.53 7.73 1.62
CA GLU A 80 -26.65 8.06 2.52
C GLU A 80 -27.54 9.26 2.11
N LEU A 81 -27.29 10.02 1.03
CA LEU A 81 -28.12 11.21 0.73
C LEU A 81 -28.47 11.46 -0.76
N PRO A 82 -29.76 11.71 -1.04
CA PRO A 82 -30.14 12.92 -1.74
C PRO A 82 -31.09 13.75 -0.88
N ILE A 83 -30.58 14.77 -0.17
CA ILE A 83 -31.42 15.83 0.41
C ILE A 83 -30.76 17.20 0.23
N ASP A 84 -31.54 18.10 -0.33
CA ASP A 84 -31.26 19.45 -0.78
C ASP A 84 -30.65 20.41 0.26
N LYS A 85 -29.94 21.41 -0.28
CA LYS A 85 -29.51 22.66 0.36
C LYS A 85 -30.40 23.15 1.51
N ALA A 86 -29.80 23.44 2.66
CA ALA A 86 -29.98 24.71 3.38
C ALA A 86 -28.98 24.86 4.55
N ASN A 87 -28.29 26.00 4.59
CA ASN A 87 -27.51 26.47 5.72
C ASN A 87 -28.33 26.50 7.03
N SER A 88 -27.79 26.00 8.13
CA SER A 88 -27.96 26.61 9.46
C SER A 88 -26.85 26.22 10.43
N THR A 89 -26.09 27.25 10.79
CA THR A 89 -25.35 27.47 12.02
C THR A 89 -25.94 26.81 13.27
N VAL A 90 -25.09 26.18 14.09
CA VAL A 90 -24.93 26.31 15.56
C VAL A 90 -23.85 25.31 16.00
N ASP A 91 -22.67 25.75 16.44
CA ASP A 91 -22.28 26.22 17.78
C ASP A 91 -21.59 25.11 18.60
N ALA A 92 -20.59 25.54 19.34
CA ALA A 92 -19.57 24.74 19.98
C ALA A 92 -20.10 23.79 21.06
N GLN A 93 -19.40 22.68 21.30
CA GLN A 93 -19.10 22.14 22.62
C GLN A 93 -17.96 21.12 22.48
N GLY A 94 -16.86 21.40 23.17
CA GLY A 94 -15.71 20.51 23.27
C GLY A 94 -15.99 19.33 24.20
N SER A 95 -15.31 18.23 23.93
CA SER A 95 -15.14 17.16 24.90
C SER A 95 -13.71 16.63 24.78
N ASP A 96 -12.88 17.08 25.72
CA ASP A 96 -11.62 16.50 26.14
C ASP A 96 -11.68 14.98 26.23
N VAL A 97 -10.69 14.28 25.66
CA VAL A 97 -9.99 13.21 26.38
C VAL A 97 -8.51 13.23 25.97
N LEU A 98 -7.71 13.90 26.79
CA LEU A 98 -6.29 13.62 26.94
C LEU A 98 -6.17 12.26 27.64
N ASN A 99 -5.49 11.29 27.03
CA ASN A 99 -4.70 10.37 27.84
C ASN A 99 -3.39 10.02 27.13
N SER A 100 -2.31 10.33 27.85
CA SER A 100 -0.93 10.09 27.49
C SER A 100 -0.51 8.65 27.84
N THR A 101 0.52 8.18 27.15
CA THR A 101 1.15 6.86 27.13
C THR A 101 1.77 6.44 28.50
N PRO A 102 2.18 5.17 28.73
CA PRO A 102 3.49 4.68 28.26
C PRO A 102 3.58 3.17 27.88
N VAL A 103 4.69 2.89 27.21
CA VAL A 103 5.27 1.62 26.74
C VAL A 103 5.50 0.61 27.88
N GLU A 104 5.25 -0.68 27.63
CA GLU A 104 5.97 -1.76 28.31
C GLU A 104 6.47 -2.80 27.30
N ASN A 105 7.80 -2.81 27.12
CA ASN A 105 8.56 -3.86 26.47
C ASN A 105 8.70 -5.03 27.44
N SER A 106 8.34 -6.25 27.02
CA SER A 106 9.01 -7.46 27.52
C SER A 106 9.45 -8.31 26.33
N VAL A 107 10.77 -8.26 26.12
CA VAL A 107 11.55 -9.17 25.31
C VAL A 107 11.90 -10.34 26.23
N GLU A 108 11.57 -11.58 25.86
CA GLU A 108 12.45 -12.71 26.19
C GLU A 108 12.46 -13.72 25.05
N ASN A 109 13.68 -13.93 24.59
CA ASN A 109 14.16 -14.83 23.56
C ASN A 109 14.35 -16.23 24.15
N SER A 110 14.07 -17.29 23.38
CA SER A 110 14.85 -18.52 23.49
C SER A 110 14.81 -19.31 22.18
N THR A 111 16.03 -19.66 21.79
CA THR A 111 16.56 -20.23 20.55
C THR A 111 16.40 -21.75 20.44
N GLU A 112 16.38 -22.28 19.20
CA GLU A 112 17.23 -23.36 18.63
C GLU A 112 16.52 -23.98 17.40
N ASN A 113 16.97 -23.81 16.15
CA ASN A 113 18.17 -24.29 15.42
C ASN A 113 17.93 -25.59 14.62
N LYS A 114 18.62 -25.66 13.47
CA LYS A 114 18.71 -26.69 12.40
C LYS A 114 17.50 -26.77 11.46
N GLY A 115 17.63 -26.66 10.15
CA GLY A 115 18.78 -26.68 9.25
C GLY A 115 18.32 -27.36 7.96
N ASN A 116 18.65 -26.80 6.80
CA ASN A 116 19.13 -27.55 5.63
C ASN A 116 19.37 -26.62 4.43
N LYS A 117 20.64 -26.56 4.04
CA LYS A 117 21.09 -26.17 2.70
C LYS A 117 20.47 -27.11 1.67
N ALA A 118 19.95 -26.57 0.57
CA ALA A 118 20.03 -27.24 -0.72
C ALA A 118 19.99 -26.22 -1.86
N SER A 119 21.19 -25.93 -2.34
CA SER A 119 21.57 -25.45 -3.66
C SER A 119 20.71 -26.04 -4.79
N LYS A 120 20.37 -25.24 -5.80
CA LYS A 120 20.67 -25.57 -7.21
C LYS A 120 20.46 -24.37 -8.14
N LYS A 121 21.56 -24.06 -8.81
CA LYS A 121 21.74 -23.06 -9.88
C LYS A 121 20.89 -23.43 -11.09
N SER A 122 20.24 -22.43 -11.68
CA SER A 122 19.68 -22.47 -13.04
C SER A 122 20.82 -22.45 -14.08
N PRO A 123 20.76 -23.24 -15.18
CA PRO A 123 21.77 -23.19 -16.23
C PRO A 123 21.47 -22.08 -17.25
N ILE A 124 22.50 -21.31 -17.58
CA ILE A 124 22.59 -20.30 -18.65
C ILE A 124 22.49 -20.99 -20.04
N PRO A 125 21.69 -20.46 -21.00
CA PRO A 125 21.72 -20.95 -22.38
C PRO A 125 22.95 -20.44 -23.14
N LYS A 126 23.83 -21.35 -23.58
CA LYS A 126 24.98 -21.05 -24.44
C LYS A 126 24.50 -20.77 -25.87
N LYS A 127 24.74 -19.55 -26.37
CA LYS A 127 24.59 -19.20 -27.79
C LYS A 127 25.80 -19.67 -28.62
N LYS A 128 25.52 -19.93 -29.90
CA LYS A 128 26.37 -19.90 -31.11
C LYS A 128 27.19 -21.14 -31.48
N LYS A 129 26.81 -21.75 -32.62
CA LYS A 129 27.70 -21.93 -33.78
C LYS A 129 26.89 -21.71 -35.06
N LYS A 130 27.16 -20.59 -35.74
CA LYS A 130 26.75 -20.34 -37.13
C LYS A 130 27.89 -20.92 -37.98
N SER A 131 27.60 -22.01 -38.70
CA SER A 131 28.54 -22.67 -39.60
C SER A 131 27.95 -22.61 -40.99
N THR A 132 28.54 -21.79 -41.85
CA THR A 132 28.67 -22.06 -43.29
C THR A 132 29.65 -21.05 -43.86
N LEU A 133 30.82 -21.55 -44.24
CA LEU A 133 31.84 -20.84 -45.00
C LEU A 133 32.22 -21.78 -46.15
N LYS A 134 32.20 -21.21 -47.36
CA LYS A 134 32.45 -21.77 -48.70
C LYS A 134 31.28 -22.48 -49.37
#